data_AF-K1WSZ0-F1
#
_entry.id   AF-K1WSZ0-F1
#
_cell.length_a   1.000
_cell.length_b   1.000
_cell.length_c   1.000
_cell.angle_alpha   90.00
_cell.angle_beta   90.00
_cell.angle_gamma   90.00
#
_symmetry.space_group_name_H-M   'P 1'
#
loop_
_entity.id
_entity.type
_entity.pdbx_description
1 polymer ?
#
loop_
_entity_poly.entity_id
_entity_poly.type
_entity_poly.pdbx_seq_one_letter_code
_entity_poly.pdbx_strand_id
1 'polypeptide(L)'
;MVIWRALYGVPEAGTHCTFDPCLLLSTSRRDDFAIIGLQTDDTFILATDTFAAKEEDELTKAKLDSKSRDKLLTTKELAFNGGVLRQHASDNSMSLLQKGQGLKLKLVGNSLNFKVEYLEQRARAAYIASIGYTIILATKQDTGTNEIELQGNLVHYSSVKCSRVTKSVLASEVYGMVAGVDIAIAIGTTLAMVTKQLGLPTILVIILTDSYSLYKCLVKLGTTKEKRLMIDIMALRQSYERRELTKVRWIAREHNTADAMTKGTPNKALETFLDTNKLKVKLEGWVERES
;
A
#
# COMPACT_ATOMS: atom_id res chain seq x y z
N MET A 1 20.43 -14.14 -1.96
CA MET A 1 18.96 -14.09 -2.16
C MET A 1 18.70 -13.12 -3.28
N VAL A 2 17.92 -13.50 -4.29
CA VAL A 2 17.77 -12.72 -5.51
C VAL A 2 16.31 -12.40 -5.77
N ILE A 3 16.09 -11.26 -6.43
CA ILE A 3 14.79 -10.76 -6.80
C ILE A 3 14.46 -11.22 -8.22
N TRP A 4 13.28 -11.81 -8.33
CA TRP A 4 12.69 -12.30 -9.55
C TRP A 4 11.34 -11.62 -9.75
N ARG A 5 11.02 -11.30 -10.99
CA ARG A 5 9.67 -10.96 -11.43
C ARG A 5 9.08 -12.16 -12.13
N ALA A 6 7.99 -12.70 -11.59
CA ALA A 6 7.17 -13.72 -12.25
C ALA A 6 5.85 -13.09 -12.71
N LEU A 7 5.25 -13.64 -13.75
CA LEU A 7 3.95 -13.21 -14.26
C LEU A 7 3.07 -14.44 -14.32
N TYR A 8 2.18 -14.57 -13.35
CA TYR A 8 1.13 -15.59 -13.31
C TYR A 8 -0.13 -14.98 -13.92
N GLY A 9 -0.70 -15.61 -14.95
CA GLY A 9 -1.89 -15.09 -15.62
C GLY A 9 -2.85 -16.21 -15.96
N VAL A 10 -4.08 -16.13 -15.43
CA VAL A 10 -5.25 -16.78 -16.04
C VAL A 10 -5.82 -15.78 -17.04
N PRO A 11 -6.18 -16.18 -18.27
CA PRO A 11 -6.80 -15.29 -19.25
C PRO A 11 -8.06 -14.62 -18.67
N GLU A 12 -8.18 -13.32 -18.92
CA GLU A 12 -9.20 -12.40 -18.41
C GLU A 12 -10.62 -12.98 -18.52
N ALA A 13 -11.20 -13.34 -17.38
CA ALA A 13 -12.62 -13.67 -17.26
C ALA A 13 -13.24 -12.95 -16.05
N GLY A 14 -13.60 -11.67 -16.25
CA GLY A 14 -14.81 -11.02 -15.72
C GLY A 14 -15.10 -10.94 -14.22
N THR A 15 -14.33 -11.58 -13.35
CA THR A 15 -14.57 -11.59 -11.90
C THR A 15 -13.24 -11.44 -11.19
N HIS A 16 -12.77 -10.20 -11.06
CA HIS A 16 -11.57 -9.91 -10.29
C HIS A 16 -11.83 -10.24 -8.81
N CYS A 17 -11.25 -11.32 -8.30
CA CYS A 17 -10.85 -11.33 -6.89
C CYS A 17 -9.67 -10.35 -6.79
N THR A 18 -9.91 -9.12 -6.37
CA THR A 18 -8.87 -8.07 -6.24
C THR A 18 -7.89 -8.30 -5.09
N PHE A 19 -8.03 -9.42 -4.37
CA PHE A 19 -7.36 -9.65 -3.10
C PHE A 19 -6.73 -11.04 -3.09
N ASP A 20 -5.49 -11.14 -3.53
CA ASP A 20 -4.67 -12.35 -3.42
C ASP A 20 -3.52 -12.15 -2.40
N PRO A 21 -3.78 -12.02 -1.08
CA PRO A 21 -2.73 -12.17 -0.10
C PRO A 21 -2.37 -13.66 -0.01
N CYS A 22 -1.15 -14.04 -0.38
CA CYS A 22 -0.65 -15.39 -0.16
C CYS A 22 0.27 -15.47 1.07
N LEU A 23 0.02 -16.53 1.83
CA LEU A 23 0.74 -16.93 3.04
C LEU A 23 2.06 -17.61 2.66
N LEU A 24 3.15 -17.25 3.34
CA LEU A 24 4.44 -17.92 3.17
C LEU A 24 4.61 -19.07 4.17
N LEU A 25 4.94 -20.25 3.66
CA LEU A 25 5.42 -21.39 4.44
C LEU A 25 6.90 -21.63 4.10
N SER A 26 7.79 -21.32 5.04
CA SER A 26 9.21 -21.68 4.95
C SER A 26 9.44 -23.01 5.65
N THR A 27 10.18 -23.93 5.01
CA THR A 27 10.64 -25.16 5.68
C THR A 27 11.88 -24.88 6.51
N SER A 28 12.18 -25.73 7.50
CA SER A 28 13.34 -25.59 8.39
C SER A 28 14.72 -25.68 7.70
N ARG A 29 14.77 -25.86 6.37
CA ARG A 29 15.99 -25.87 5.57
C ARG A 29 16.28 -24.47 5.01
N ARG A 30 17.41 -23.88 5.42
CA ARG A 30 17.83 -22.51 5.04
C ARG A 30 18.08 -22.31 3.54
N ASP A 31 18.24 -23.39 2.79
CA ASP A 31 18.65 -23.34 1.39
C ASP A 31 17.47 -23.20 0.41
N ASP A 32 16.24 -23.42 0.85
CA ASP A 32 15.02 -23.31 0.03
C ASP A 32 14.10 -22.24 0.60
N PHE A 33 14.48 -20.99 0.40
CA PHE A 33 13.74 -19.83 0.90
C PHE A 33 13.19 -18.98 -0.25
N ALA A 34 11.96 -18.49 -0.07
CA ALA A 34 11.35 -17.47 -0.91
C ALA A 34 10.44 -16.56 -0.09
N ILE A 35 10.25 -15.32 -0.55
CA ILE A 35 9.15 -14.43 -0.17
C ILE A 35 8.48 -14.03 -1.47
N ILE A 36 7.20 -14.33 -1.61
CA ILE A 36 6.43 -14.08 -2.83
C ILE A 36 5.39 -12.99 -2.52
N GLY A 37 5.54 -11.82 -3.14
CA GLY A 37 4.51 -10.80 -3.23
C GLY A 37 3.70 -11.02 -4.49
N LEU A 38 2.54 -11.68 -4.36
CA LEU A 38 1.58 -11.88 -5.44
C LEU A 38 0.73 -10.63 -5.62
N GLN A 39 0.64 -10.16 -6.86
CA GLN A 39 -0.32 -9.15 -7.30
C GLN A 39 -0.88 -9.63 -8.66
N THR A 40 -2.13 -9.26 -8.96
CA THR A 40 -2.94 -9.77 -10.08
C THR A 40 -2.27 -9.71 -11.46
N ASP A 41 -1.29 -8.83 -11.64
CA ASP A 41 -0.67 -8.58 -12.95
C ASP A 41 0.85 -8.80 -12.95
N ASP A 42 1.53 -8.60 -11.81
CA ASP A 42 2.99 -8.64 -11.66
C ASP A 42 3.33 -9.27 -10.30
N THR A 43 4.10 -10.37 -10.27
CA THR A 43 4.54 -11.03 -9.03
C THR A 43 6.00 -10.72 -8.75
N PHE A 44 6.29 -10.37 -7.50
CA PHE A 44 7.66 -10.16 -7.03
C PHE A 44 8.08 -11.32 -6.12
N ILE A 45 9.21 -11.93 -6.41
CA ILE A 45 9.72 -13.07 -5.66
C ILE A 45 11.13 -12.77 -5.19
N LEU A 46 11.35 -12.77 -3.89
CA LEU A 46 12.67 -12.76 -3.28
C LEU A 46 13.02 -14.18 -2.88
N ALA A 47 13.78 -14.89 -3.71
CA ALA A 47 14.05 -16.31 -3.51
C ALA A 47 15.54 -16.67 -3.65
N THR A 48 15.87 -17.82 -3.08
CA THR A 48 17.08 -18.58 -3.40
C THR A 48 16.98 -19.14 -4.82
N ASP A 49 18.12 -19.28 -5.52
CA ASP A 49 18.11 -19.80 -6.90
C ASP A 49 17.59 -21.26 -6.93
N THR A 50 17.84 -22.04 -5.87
CA THR A 50 17.32 -23.39 -5.62
C THR A 50 15.79 -23.45 -5.54
N PHE A 51 15.19 -22.57 -4.73
CA PHE A 51 13.72 -22.48 -4.64
C PHE A 51 13.12 -22.06 -5.98
N ALA A 52 13.69 -21.03 -6.61
CA ALA A 52 13.16 -20.50 -7.88
C ALA A 52 13.16 -21.57 -9.00
N ALA A 53 14.21 -22.40 -9.08
CA ALA A 53 14.26 -23.51 -10.03
C ALA A 53 13.18 -24.57 -9.74
N LYS A 54 12.99 -24.95 -8.47
CA LYS A 54 11.97 -25.93 -8.08
C LYS A 54 10.56 -25.46 -8.38
N GLU A 55 10.25 -24.19 -8.10
CA GLU A 55 8.95 -23.60 -8.40
C GLU A 55 8.67 -23.62 -9.92
N GLU A 56 9.66 -23.31 -10.77
CA GLU A 56 9.52 -23.37 -12.23
C GLU A 56 9.30 -24.81 -12.74
N ASP A 57 10.02 -25.78 -12.16
CA ASP A 57 9.84 -27.20 -12.49
C ASP A 57 8.42 -27.67 -12.14
N GLU A 58 7.90 -27.29 -10.97
CA GLU A 58 6.53 -27.65 -10.56
C GLU A 58 5.45 -26.93 -11.39
N LEU A 59 5.65 -25.66 -11.76
CA LEU A 59 4.75 -24.93 -12.67
C LEU A 59 4.66 -25.64 -14.04
N THR A 60 5.82 -26.05 -14.56
CA THR A 60 5.92 -26.78 -15.83
C THR A 60 5.24 -28.14 -15.76
N LYS A 61 5.47 -28.90 -14.68
CA LYS A 61 4.80 -30.20 -14.43
C LYS A 61 3.29 -30.05 -14.32
N ALA A 62 2.83 -29.02 -13.62
CA ALA A 62 1.41 -28.70 -13.44
C ALA A 62 0.75 -28.15 -14.71
N LYS A 63 1.52 -27.83 -15.76
CA LYS A 63 1.05 -27.21 -17.01
C LYS A 63 0.30 -25.90 -16.76
N LEU A 64 0.77 -25.11 -15.80
CA LEU A 64 0.23 -23.78 -15.51
C LEU A 64 0.90 -22.76 -16.43
N ASP A 65 0.11 -21.89 -17.05
CA ASP A 65 0.62 -20.83 -17.89
C ASP A 65 1.27 -19.72 -17.04
N SER A 66 2.59 -19.57 -17.17
CA SER A 66 3.37 -18.48 -16.58
C SER A 66 4.37 -17.90 -17.58
N LYS A 67 4.57 -16.58 -17.59
CA LYS A 67 5.63 -16.00 -18.43
C LYS A 67 7.00 -16.23 -17.79
N SER A 68 8.04 -16.24 -18.62
CA SER A 68 9.43 -16.38 -18.18
C SER A 68 9.79 -15.37 -17.09
N ARG A 69 10.44 -15.82 -16.03
CA ARG A 69 10.93 -14.94 -14.96
C ARG A 69 11.97 -13.96 -15.47
N ASP A 70 11.96 -12.75 -14.91
CA ASP A 70 13.03 -11.79 -15.12
C ASP A 70 13.79 -11.50 -13.81
N LYS A 71 15.12 -11.40 -13.88
CA LYS A 71 16.01 -11.27 -12.71
C LYS A 71 16.49 -9.83 -12.59
N LEU A 72 16.36 -9.24 -11.40
CA LEU A 72 16.96 -7.93 -11.14
C LEU A 72 18.47 -8.08 -11.07
N LEU A 73 19.20 -7.33 -11.89
CA LEU A 73 20.65 -7.28 -11.89
C LEU A 73 21.10 -5.82 -11.73
N THR A 74 22.31 -5.59 -11.23
CA THR A 74 22.91 -4.24 -11.20
C THR A 74 23.04 -3.61 -12.59
N THR A 75 23.05 -4.43 -13.64
CA THR A 75 23.12 -4.02 -15.05
C THR A 75 21.77 -4.06 -15.77
N LYS A 76 20.72 -4.62 -15.16
CA LYS A 76 19.41 -4.84 -15.80
C LYS A 76 18.27 -4.40 -14.90
N GLU A 77 17.54 -3.39 -15.37
CA GLU A 77 16.37 -2.83 -14.69
C GLU A 77 15.13 -3.68 -14.94
N LEU A 78 14.21 -3.72 -13.97
CA LEU A 78 12.93 -4.41 -14.11
C LEU A 78 11.78 -3.41 -14.19
N ALA A 79 10.91 -3.56 -15.18
CA ALA A 79 9.62 -2.87 -15.15
C ALA A 79 8.68 -3.58 -14.17
N PHE A 80 8.11 -2.86 -13.22
CA PHE A 80 7.21 -3.41 -12.20
C PHE A 80 6.12 -2.40 -11.84
N ASN A 81 4.84 -2.78 -11.96
CA ASN A 81 3.70 -1.92 -11.60
C ASN A 81 3.75 -0.49 -12.17
N GLY A 82 4.22 -0.35 -13.41
CA GLY A 82 4.36 0.96 -14.07
C GLY A 82 5.57 1.79 -13.62
N GLY A 83 6.38 1.27 -12.70
CA GLY A 83 7.70 1.76 -12.32
C GLY A 83 8.84 0.96 -12.95
N VAL A 84 10.06 1.37 -12.63
CA VAL A 84 11.34 0.82 -13.07
C VAL A 84 12.20 0.60 -11.82
N LEU A 85 12.45 -0.66 -11.50
CA LEU A 85 13.28 -1.07 -10.38
C LEU A 85 14.75 -1.17 -10.83
N ARG A 86 15.64 -0.57 -10.05
CA ARG A 86 17.09 -0.60 -10.24
C ARG A 86 17.79 -1.01 -8.96
N GLN A 87 18.86 -1.78 -9.09
CA GLN A 87 19.77 -2.08 -7.99
C GLN A 87 21.06 -1.28 -8.19
N HIS A 88 21.47 -0.52 -7.17
CA HIS A 88 22.68 0.30 -7.20
C HIS A 88 23.87 -0.52 -6.71
N ALA A 89 24.91 -0.62 -7.54
CA ALA A 89 26.10 -1.42 -7.23
C ALA A 89 26.96 -0.80 -6.10
N SER A 90 26.84 0.51 -5.87
CA SER A 90 27.68 1.26 -4.93
C SER A 90 27.37 0.99 -3.46
N ASP A 91 26.10 0.78 -3.13
CA ASP A 91 25.60 0.67 -1.75
C ASP A 91 24.63 -0.51 -1.56
N ASN A 92 24.47 -1.34 -2.60
CA ASN A 92 23.51 -2.44 -2.63
C ASN A 92 22.06 -2.00 -2.35
N SER A 93 21.74 -0.73 -2.56
CA SER A 93 20.40 -0.20 -2.42
C SER A 93 19.56 -0.50 -3.65
N MET A 94 18.24 -0.39 -3.51
CA MET A 94 17.31 -0.50 -4.61
C MET A 94 16.45 0.75 -4.71
N SER A 95 16.17 1.18 -5.94
CA SER A 95 15.26 2.29 -6.20
C SER A 95 14.16 1.87 -7.16
N LEU A 96 12.92 2.18 -6.82
CA LEU A 96 11.78 2.08 -7.72
C LEU A 96 11.45 3.48 -8.24
N LEU A 97 11.63 3.69 -9.55
CA LEU A 97 11.40 4.98 -10.22
C LEU A 97 10.15 4.90 -11.09
N GLN A 98 9.35 5.96 -11.14
CA GLN A 98 8.25 6.02 -12.11
C GLN A 98 8.78 6.12 -13.55
N LYS A 99 8.03 5.59 -14.52
CA LYS A 99 8.36 5.63 -15.97
C LYS A 99 8.37 7.05 -16.54
N GLY A 100 9.38 7.87 -16.23
CA GLY A 100 9.70 9.14 -16.91
C GLY A 100 8.58 10.19 -16.99
N GLN A 101 7.45 10.00 -16.32
CA GLN A 101 6.27 10.88 -16.45
C GLN A 101 6.56 12.28 -15.90
N GLY A 102 7.37 12.37 -14.84
CA GLY A 102 7.90 13.61 -14.29
C GLY A 102 8.75 14.41 -15.28
N LEU A 103 9.38 13.76 -16.27
CA LEU A 103 10.18 14.45 -17.30
C LEU A 103 9.31 15.29 -18.25
N LYS A 104 7.99 15.08 -18.25
CA LYS A 104 7.04 15.90 -19.03
C LYS A 104 6.66 17.21 -18.32
N LEU A 105 7.08 17.39 -17.05
CA LEU A 105 6.94 18.64 -16.32
C LEU A 105 7.97 19.63 -16.81
N LYS A 106 7.54 20.88 -16.99
CA LYS A 106 8.39 22.00 -17.40
C LYS A 106 8.32 23.10 -16.36
N LEU A 107 9.41 23.83 -16.18
CA LEU A 107 9.42 25.03 -15.35
C LEU A 107 8.55 26.10 -16.03
N VAL A 108 7.71 26.76 -15.25
CA VAL A 108 6.88 27.88 -15.74
C VAL A 108 7.67 29.16 -15.54
N GLY A 109 7.96 29.86 -16.63
CA GLY A 109 8.68 31.13 -16.61
C GLY A 109 7.76 32.35 -16.50
N ASN A 110 8.35 33.55 -16.55
CA ASN A 110 7.62 34.83 -16.59
C ASN A 110 7.10 35.15 -18.01
N SER A 111 6.34 34.23 -18.62
CA SER A 111 5.67 34.49 -19.90
C SER A 111 4.36 35.27 -19.68
N LEU A 112 3.86 35.95 -20.72
CA LEU A 112 2.53 36.58 -20.68
C LEU A 112 1.40 35.55 -20.39
N ASN A 113 1.66 34.26 -20.67
CA ASN A 113 0.73 33.16 -20.49
C ASN A 113 1.03 32.28 -19.26
N PHE A 114 1.84 32.75 -18.32
CA PHE A 114 2.31 31.95 -17.17
C PHE A 114 1.17 31.26 -16.39
N LYS A 115 -0.01 31.89 -16.32
CA LYS A 115 -1.20 31.31 -15.64
C LYS A 115 -1.70 30.05 -16.33
N VAL A 116 -1.74 30.04 -17.67
CA VAL A 116 -2.18 28.89 -18.47
C VAL A 116 -1.13 27.79 -18.41
N GLU A 117 0.14 28.15 -18.58
CA GLU A 117 1.26 27.22 -18.46
C GLU A 117 1.32 26.56 -17.07
N TYR A 118 1.10 27.34 -16.00
CA TYR A 118 1.00 26.83 -14.64
C TYR A 118 -0.15 25.83 -14.48
N LEU A 119 -1.34 26.14 -15.01
CA LEU A 119 -2.49 25.23 -15.00
C LEU A 119 -2.17 23.92 -15.73
N GLU A 120 -1.50 23.98 -16.89
CA GLU A 120 -1.09 22.80 -17.65
C GLU A 120 -0.08 21.94 -16.89
N GLN A 121 0.97 22.54 -16.31
CA GLN A 121 1.98 21.79 -15.55
C GLN A 121 1.37 21.20 -14.27
N ARG A 122 0.48 21.93 -13.60
CA ARG A 122 -0.27 21.42 -12.44
C ARG A 122 -1.18 20.25 -12.82
N ALA A 123 -1.84 20.31 -13.98
CA ALA A 123 -2.63 19.19 -14.49
C ALA A 123 -1.74 17.97 -14.80
N ARG A 124 -0.56 18.17 -15.41
CA ARG A 124 0.42 17.09 -15.63
C ARG A 124 0.93 16.49 -14.32
N ALA A 125 1.19 17.31 -13.31
CA ALA A 125 1.59 16.84 -11.98
C ALA A 125 0.49 16.02 -11.30
N ALA A 126 -0.78 16.41 -11.47
CA ALA A 126 -1.91 15.63 -10.99
C ALA A 126 -2.05 14.25 -11.65
N TYR A 127 -1.46 14.04 -12.84
CA TYR A 127 -1.33 12.72 -13.47
C TYR A 127 -0.14 11.90 -12.95
N ILE A 128 0.66 12.42 -12.03
CA ILE A 128 1.86 11.77 -11.48
C ILE A 128 1.69 11.42 -10.00
N ALA A 129 0.61 11.92 -9.37
CA ALA A 129 0.32 11.66 -7.97
C ALA A 129 0.31 10.15 -7.68
N SER A 130 1.16 9.75 -6.73
CA SER A 130 1.16 8.42 -6.15
C SER A 130 0.23 8.39 -4.95
N ILE A 131 -0.51 7.29 -4.82
CA ILE A 131 -1.23 6.94 -3.60
C ILE A 131 -0.55 5.73 -2.98
N GLY A 132 -0.64 5.61 -1.68
CA GLY A 132 -0.10 4.46 -0.99
C GLY A 132 -0.63 4.31 0.41
N TYR A 133 -0.58 3.07 0.89
CA TYR A 133 -1.09 2.67 2.19
C TYR A 133 -0.32 1.45 2.71
N THR A 134 -0.44 1.20 4.01
CA THR A 134 0.10 0.02 4.70
C THR A 134 -1.00 -0.57 5.58
N ILE A 135 -1.12 -1.90 5.60
CA ILE A 135 -2.05 -2.67 6.42
C ILE A 135 -1.23 -3.51 7.39
N ILE A 136 -1.43 -3.27 8.68
CA ILE A 136 -0.73 -3.94 9.77
C ILE A 136 -1.75 -4.74 10.58
N LEU A 137 -1.45 -6.02 10.79
CA LEU A 137 -2.17 -6.85 11.77
C LEU A 137 -1.36 -6.86 13.06
N ALA A 138 -1.92 -6.26 14.11
CA ALA A 138 -1.20 -6.07 15.36
C ALA A 138 -2.10 -6.14 16.59
N THR A 139 -1.49 -6.52 17.71
CA THR A 139 -2.03 -6.28 19.04
C THR A 139 -1.68 -4.87 19.49
N LYS A 140 -2.61 -4.20 20.16
CA LYS A 140 -2.44 -2.85 20.70
C LYS A 140 -2.12 -2.93 22.19
N GLN A 141 -1.09 -2.20 22.64
CA GLN A 141 -0.84 -1.88 24.04
C GLN A 141 -0.91 -0.35 24.23
N ASP A 142 -1.62 0.11 25.25
CA ASP A 142 -1.65 1.52 25.63
C ASP A 142 -0.46 1.81 26.56
N THR A 143 0.42 2.72 26.15
CA THR A 143 1.71 2.97 26.84
C THR A 143 1.74 4.29 27.59
N GLY A 144 0.70 5.12 27.48
CA GLY A 144 0.61 6.42 28.16
C GLY A 144 -0.53 7.30 27.62
N THR A 145 -0.54 8.58 28.02
CA THR A 145 -1.49 9.58 27.47
C THR A 145 -1.16 9.83 26.00
N ASN A 146 -2.08 9.42 25.11
CA ASN A 146 -2.04 9.64 23.65
C ASN A 146 -0.96 8.86 22.88
N GLU A 147 -0.41 7.78 23.43
CA GLU A 147 0.51 6.90 22.69
C GLU A 147 0.02 5.46 22.73
N ILE A 148 0.15 4.80 21.58
CA ILE A 148 -0.16 3.37 21.43
C ILE A 148 1.09 2.67 20.90
N GLU A 149 1.35 1.48 21.40
CA GLU A 149 2.32 0.56 20.81
C GLU A 149 1.57 -0.55 20.09
N LEU A 150 1.90 -0.76 18.81
CA LEU A 150 1.41 -1.84 17.99
C LEU A 150 2.51 -2.89 17.88
N GLN A 151 2.20 -4.13 18.24
CA GLN A 151 3.08 -5.27 18.02
C GLN A 151 2.45 -6.21 16.99
N GLY A 152 3.11 -6.43 15.87
CA GLY A 152 2.51 -7.19 14.77
C GLY A 152 3.33 -7.26 13.49
N ASN A 153 2.66 -7.57 12.39
CA ASN A 153 3.27 -7.77 11.08
C ASN A 153 2.61 -6.89 10.01
N LEU A 154 3.41 -6.44 9.04
CA LEU A 154 2.89 -5.84 7.81
C LEU A 154 2.24 -6.95 6.98
N VAL A 155 0.93 -6.85 6.76
CA VAL A 155 0.16 -7.85 6.01
C VAL A 155 0.03 -7.46 4.55
N HIS A 156 -0.10 -6.16 4.28
CA HIS A 156 -0.18 -5.66 2.92
C HIS A 156 0.30 -4.22 2.84
N TYR A 157 0.76 -3.81 1.66
CA TYR A 157 1.08 -2.42 1.36
C TYR A 157 0.86 -2.17 -0.13
N SER A 158 0.67 -0.92 -0.50
CA SER A 158 0.61 -0.54 -1.91
C SER A 158 1.22 0.83 -2.11
N SER A 159 1.95 0.97 -3.22
CA SER A 159 2.48 2.23 -3.73
C SER A 159 2.21 2.22 -5.23
N VAL A 160 1.17 2.95 -5.63
CA VAL A 160 0.73 2.95 -7.03
C VAL A 160 0.46 4.37 -7.49
N LYS A 161 0.56 4.56 -8.80
CA LYS A 161 0.07 5.76 -9.44
C LYS A 161 -1.43 5.88 -9.22
N CYS A 162 -1.90 7.07 -8.85
CA CYS A 162 -3.33 7.33 -8.77
C CYS A 162 -3.96 7.17 -10.16
N SER A 163 -4.99 6.33 -10.27
CA SER A 163 -5.75 6.13 -11.52
C SER A 163 -6.60 7.34 -11.89
N ARG A 164 -6.78 8.28 -10.95
CA ARG A 164 -7.60 9.47 -11.08
C ARG A 164 -6.76 10.73 -11.04
N VAL A 165 -7.20 11.77 -11.73
CA VAL A 165 -6.57 13.09 -11.68
C VAL A 165 -6.83 13.73 -10.31
N THR A 166 -5.80 13.88 -9.50
CA THR A 166 -5.89 14.47 -8.16
C THR A 166 -5.86 16.00 -8.23
N LYS A 167 -7.00 16.65 -8.01
CA LYS A 167 -7.10 18.12 -8.05
C LYS A 167 -6.78 18.79 -6.72
N SER A 168 -6.62 18.02 -5.65
CA SER A 168 -6.25 18.47 -4.30
C SER A 168 -5.45 17.41 -3.54
N VAL A 169 -4.74 17.83 -2.49
CA VAL A 169 -4.01 16.92 -1.59
C VAL A 169 -4.98 15.99 -0.85
N LEU A 170 -6.12 16.52 -0.40
CA LEU A 170 -7.18 15.72 0.21
C LEU A 170 -7.67 14.61 -0.73
N ALA A 171 -7.77 14.87 -2.04
CA ALA A 171 -8.21 13.86 -2.99
C ALA A 171 -7.23 12.66 -3.06
N SER A 172 -5.91 12.91 -3.12
CA SER A 172 -4.93 11.83 -3.08
C SER A 172 -4.99 11.02 -1.78
N GLU A 173 -5.19 11.69 -0.64
CA GLU A 173 -5.30 11.03 0.67
C GLU A 173 -6.56 10.15 0.75
N VAL A 174 -7.70 10.64 0.27
CA VAL A 174 -8.95 9.87 0.20
C VAL A 174 -8.79 8.67 -0.74
N TYR A 175 -8.20 8.86 -1.92
CA TYR A 175 -8.01 7.74 -2.86
C TYR A 175 -7.08 6.66 -2.31
N GLY A 176 -5.99 7.04 -1.62
CA GLY A 176 -5.14 6.09 -0.93
C GLY A 176 -5.88 5.35 0.19
N MET A 177 -6.72 6.07 0.94
CA MET A 177 -7.52 5.48 2.02
C MET A 177 -8.58 4.51 1.52
N VAL A 178 -9.35 4.87 0.48
CA VAL A 178 -10.35 3.96 -0.12
C VAL A 178 -9.69 2.67 -0.60
N ALA A 179 -8.60 2.79 -1.36
CA ALA A 179 -7.87 1.62 -1.84
C ALA A 179 -7.38 0.72 -0.70
N GLY A 180 -6.88 1.29 0.40
CA GLY A 180 -6.44 0.52 1.57
C GLY A 180 -7.60 -0.07 2.38
N VAL A 181 -8.71 0.65 2.50
CA VAL A 181 -9.90 0.22 3.24
C VAL A 181 -10.58 -0.97 2.58
N ASP A 182 -10.71 -0.97 1.26
CA ASP A 182 -11.33 -2.08 0.52
C ASP A 182 -10.58 -3.40 0.82
N ILE A 183 -9.25 -3.35 0.80
CA ILE A 183 -8.39 -4.50 1.13
C ILE A 183 -8.50 -4.86 2.61
N ALA A 184 -8.48 -3.87 3.50
CA ALA A 184 -8.55 -4.11 4.93
C ALA A 184 -9.89 -4.73 5.35
N ILE A 185 -11.00 -4.35 4.71
CA ILE A 185 -12.31 -4.96 4.93
C ILE A 185 -12.30 -6.40 4.41
N ALA A 186 -11.76 -6.66 3.22
CA ALA A 186 -11.66 -8.04 2.69
C ALA A 186 -10.82 -8.97 3.59
N ILE A 187 -9.68 -8.48 4.08
CA ILE A 187 -8.86 -9.21 5.05
C ILE A 187 -9.63 -9.39 6.37
N GLY A 188 -10.26 -8.33 6.87
CA GLY A 188 -11.00 -8.33 8.14
C GLY A 188 -12.18 -9.30 8.15
N THR A 189 -12.97 -9.36 7.07
CA THR A 189 -14.09 -10.30 6.95
C THR A 189 -13.62 -11.75 6.87
N THR A 190 -12.55 -12.00 6.10
CA THR A 190 -11.92 -13.33 6.03
C THR A 190 -11.39 -13.78 7.39
N LEU A 191 -10.68 -12.89 8.09
CA LEU A 191 -10.20 -13.16 9.44
C LEU A 191 -11.35 -13.40 10.42
N ALA A 192 -12.45 -12.64 10.33
CA ALA A 192 -13.61 -12.83 11.19
C ALA A 192 -14.26 -14.22 11.02
N MET A 193 -14.27 -14.77 9.80
CA MET A 193 -14.74 -16.14 9.55
C MET A 193 -13.85 -17.16 10.28
N VAL A 194 -12.53 -17.01 10.17
CA VAL A 194 -11.54 -17.89 10.81
C VAL A 194 -11.60 -17.77 12.34
N THR A 195 -11.58 -16.55 12.89
CA THR A 195 -11.60 -16.35 14.34
C THR A 195 -12.89 -16.86 14.96
N LYS A 196 -14.04 -16.71 14.27
CA LYS A 196 -15.31 -17.28 14.71
C LYS A 196 -15.26 -18.81 14.82
N GLN A 197 -14.66 -19.50 13.85
CA GLN A 197 -14.49 -20.96 13.90
C GLN A 197 -13.56 -21.40 15.03
N LEU A 198 -12.53 -20.60 15.34
CA LEU A 198 -11.55 -20.88 16.38
C LEU A 198 -11.96 -20.41 17.78
N GLY A 199 -13.13 -19.77 17.93
CA GLY A 199 -13.56 -19.17 19.19
C GLY A 199 -12.70 -17.98 19.65
N LEU A 200 -12.01 -17.33 18.72
CA LEU A 200 -11.16 -16.17 18.97
C LEU A 200 -11.95 -14.85 18.82
N PRO A 201 -11.54 -13.78 19.53
CA PRO A 201 -12.15 -12.47 19.38
C PRO A 201 -12.09 -11.94 17.94
N THR A 202 -13.11 -11.19 17.53
CA THR A 202 -13.12 -10.50 16.24
C THR A 202 -12.01 -9.46 16.16
N ILE A 203 -11.25 -9.48 15.07
CA ILE A 203 -10.21 -8.50 14.79
C ILE A 203 -10.86 -7.24 14.22
N LEU A 204 -10.53 -6.08 14.79
CA LEU A 204 -11.12 -4.80 14.42
C LEU A 204 -10.30 -4.12 13.31
N VAL A 205 -10.99 -3.48 12.36
CA VAL A 205 -10.35 -2.64 11.34
C VAL A 205 -10.29 -1.20 11.85
N ILE A 206 -9.08 -0.65 11.96
CA ILE A 206 -8.82 0.71 12.47
C ILE A 206 -8.04 1.50 11.42
N ILE A 207 -8.53 2.68 11.09
CA ILE A 207 -7.84 3.63 10.21
C ILE A 207 -6.94 4.54 11.03
N LEU A 208 -5.69 4.68 10.59
CA LEU A 208 -4.74 5.68 11.07
C LEU A 208 -4.44 6.64 9.91
N THR A 209 -4.48 7.95 10.16
CA THR A 209 -4.16 8.97 9.16
C THR A 209 -3.48 10.16 9.82
N ASP A 210 -2.49 10.77 9.16
CA ASP A 210 -1.90 12.05 9.57
C ASP A 210 -2.60 13.27 8.97
N SER A 211 -3.57 13.04 8.06
CA SER A 211 -4.35 14.11 7.46
C SER A 211 -5.50 14.54 8.35
N TYR A 212 -5.35 15.70 9.01
CA TYR A 212 -6.42 16.31 9.77
C TYR A 212 -7.66 16.63 8.92
N SER A 213 -7.45 17.02 7.66
CA SER A 213 -8.55 17.30 6.73
C SER A 213 -9.37 16.04 6.42
N LEU A 214 -8.71 14.91 6.18
CA LEU A 214 -9.38 13.62 5.97
C LEU A 214 -10.07 13.13 7.23
N TYR A 215 -9.40 13.19 8.39
CA TYR A 215 -9.98 12.87 9.69
C TYR A 215 -11.28 13.65 9.94
N LYS A 216 -11.25 14.98 9.75
CA LYS A 216 -12.45 15.82 9.87
C LYS A 216 -13.55 15.45 8.87
N CYS A 217 -13.19 15.09 7.63
CA CYS A 217 -14.15 14.67 6.62
C CYS A 217 -14.83 13.35 7.01
N LEU A 218 -14.16 12.44 7.69
CA LEU A 218 -14.79 11.17 8.12
C LEU A 218 -15.61 11.35 9.39
N VAL A 219 -15.09 12.11 10.36
CA VAL A 219 -15.63 12.15 11.72
C VAL A 219 -16.61 13.30 11.97
N LYS A 220 -16.33 14.50 11.46
CA LYS A 220 -17.07 15.73 11.81
C LYS A 220 -18.09 16.16 10.74
N LEU A 221 -18.50 15.24 9.86
CA LEU A 221 -19.38 15.51 8.71
C LEU A 221 -18.89 16.67 7.82
N GLY A 222 -17.58 16.93 7.77
CA GLY A 222 -17.01 17.98 6.93
C GLY A 222 -17.41 17.82 5.46
N THR A 223 -17.80 18.90 4.79
CA THR A 223 -18.16 18.86 3.37
C THR A 223 -16.96 19.24 2.50
N THR A 224 -16.86 18.61 1.33
CA THR A 224 -15.96 19.05 0.26
C THR A 224 -16.80 19.57 -0.91
N LYS A 225 -16.28 20.58 -1.62
CA LYS A 225 -16.94 21.11 -2.83
C LYS A 225 -16.79 20.17 -4.03
N GLU A 226 -15.86 19.21 -3.97
CA GLU A 226 -15.60 18.29 -5.06
C GLU A 226 -16.62 17.13 -5.07
N LYS A 227 -17.59 17.20 -5.97
CA LYS A 227 -18.73 16.27 -6.02
C LYS A 227 -18.34 14.80 -6.13
N ARG A 228 -17.31 14.47 -6.92
CA ARG A 228 -16.86 13.07 -7.06
C ARG A 228 -16.18 12.57 -5.79
N LEU A 229 -15.35 13.40 -5.17
CA LEU A 229 -14.67 13.06 -3.92
C LEU A 229 -15.66 12.82 -2.78
N MET A 230 -16.84 13.46 -2.81
CA MET A 230 -17.90 13.17 -1.86
C MET A 230 -18.39 11.73 -1.94
N ILE A 231 -18.39 11.09 -3.12
CA ILE A 231 -18.83 9.70 -3.28
C ILE A 231 -17.91 8.78 -2.47
N ASP A 232 -16.59 8.95 -2.65
CA ASP A 232 -15.57 8.18 -1.95
C ASP A 232 -15.63 8.42 -0.43
N ILE A 233 -15.81 9.67 0.01
CA ILE A 233 -15.98 10.01 1.43
C ILE A 233 -17.28 9.40 2.00
N MET A 234 -18.38 9.42 1.24
CA MET A 234 -19.65 8.81 1.68
C MET A 234 -19.51 7.28 1.81
N ALA A 235 -18.80 6.62 0.91
CA ALA A 235 -18.54 5.17 1.02
C ALA A 235 -17.74 4.83 2.29
N LEU A 236 -16.68 5.61 2.59
CA LEU A 236 -15.91 5.45 3.83
C LEU A 236 -16.77 5.70 5.08
N ARG A 237 -17.62 6.74 5.06
CA ARG A 237 -18.55 7.01 6.17
C ARG A 237 -19.57 5.90 6.36
N GLN A 238 -20.14 5.40 5.27
CA GLN A 238 -21.08 4.29 5.31
C GLN A 238 -20.43 3.04 5.93
N SER A 239 -19.20 2.73 5.55
CA SER A 239 -18.43 1.61 6.13
C SER A 239 -18.17 1.81 7.63
N TYR A 240 -17.92 3.05 8.05
CA TYR A 240 -17.79 3.43 9.46
C TYR A 240 -19.11 3.39 10.24
N GLU A 241 -20.23 3.74 9.61
CA GLU A 241 -21.58 3.62 10.19
C GLU A 241 -21.99 2.16 10.36
N ARG A 242 -21.64 1.30 9.40
CA ARG A 242 -21.90 -0.15 9.42
C ARG A 242 -20.97 -0.95 10.34
N ARG A 243 -20.02 -0.29 11.02
CA ARG A 243 -18.99 -0.93 11.86
C ARG A 243 -18.04 -1.87 11.10
N GLU A 244 -17.99 -1.81 9.77
CA GLU A 244 -16.96 -2.46 8.95
C GLU A 244 -15.59 -1.82 9.23
N LEU A 245 -15.61 -0.50 9.45
CA LEU A 245 -14.50 0.28 10.02
C LEU A 245 -14.85 0.64 11.46
N THR A 246 -14.05 0.20 12.42
CA THR A 246 -14.40 0.38 13.84
C THR A 246 -13.97 1.74 14.38
N LYS A 247 -12.77 2.21 14.01
CA LYS A 247 -12.20 3.46 14.54
C LYS A 247 -11.43 4.20 13.46
N VAL A 248 -11.47 5.53 13.52
CA VAL A 248 -10.60 6.43 12.75
C VAL A 248 -9.79 7.24 13.76
N ARG A 249 -8.47 7.20 13.66
CA ARG A 249 -7.56 7.96 14.52
C ARG A 249 -6.69 8.88 13.71
N TRP A 250 -6.58 10.11 14.17
CA TRP A 250 -5.62 11.09 13.69
C TRP A 250 -4.31 10.90 14.47
N ILE A 251 -3.22 10.76 13.74
CA ILE A 251 -1.88 10.45 14.27
C ILE A 251 -0.88 11.51 13.82
N ALA A 252 0.22 11.64 14.56
CA ALA A 252 1.30 12.52 14.14
C ALA A 252 2.01 11.95 12.90
N ARG A 253 2.38 12.82 11.96
CA ARG A 253 2.90 12.47 10.62
C ARG A 253 4.12 11.56 10.69
N GLU A 254 5.02 11.79 11.64
CA GLU A 254 6.25 11.02 11.84
C GLU A 254 6.00 9.52 12.09
N HIS A 255 4.80 9.14 12.54
CA HIS A 255 4.41 7.76 12.79
C HIS A 255 3.58 7.14 11.66
N ASN A 256 3.26 7.89 10.60
CA ASN A 256 2.51 7.36 9.46
C ASN A 256 3.44 6.53 8.56
N THR A 257 3.31 5.21 8.63
CA THR A 257 4.10 4.26 7.81
C THR A 257 3.77 4.34 6.33
N ALA A 258 2.56 4.79 5.96
CA ALA A 258 2.14 4.92 4.55
C ALA A 258 2.92 6.01 3.79
N ASP A 259 3.57 6.93 4.50
CA ASP A 259 4.43 7.94 3.87
C ASP A 259 5.58 7.31 3.09
N ALA A 260 6.10 6.15 3.50
CA ALA A 260 7.09 5.40 2.72
C ALA A 260 6.58 4.97 1.34
N MET A 261 5.26 4.87 1.17
CA MET A 261 4.66 4.44 -0.09
C MET A 261 4.50 5.61 -1.07
N THR A 262 4.64 6.85 -0.64
CA THR A 262 4.37 8.03 -1.48
C THR A 262 5.54 9.02 -1.52
N LYS A 263 6.51 8.91 -0.61
CA LYS A 263 7.67 9.80 -0.51
C LYS A 263 8.96 9.03 -0.84
N GLY A 264 9.91 9.73 -1.44
CA GLY A 264 11.23 9.17 -1.77
C GLY A 264 12.20 9.10 -0.59
N THR A 265 11.89 9.75 0.53
CA THR A 265 12.70 9.72 1.75
C THR A 265 12.37 8.49 2.59
N PRO A 266 13.36 7.79 3.17
CA PRO A 266 13.12 6.68 4.08
C PRO A 266 12.18 7.08 5.24
N ASN A 267 11.25 6.20 5.57
CA ASN A 267 10.33 6.40 6.68
C ASN A 267 10.84 5.64 7.91
N LYS A 268 11.29 6.36 8.93
CA LYS A 268 11.91 5.74 10.11
C LYS A 268 10.91 4.89 10.92
N ALA A 269 9.63 5.26 10.93
CA ALA A 269 8.60 4.49 11.62
C ALA A 269 8.37 3.12 10.97
N LEU A 270 8.29 3.06 9.63
CA LEU A 270 8.17 1.80 8.91
C LEU A 270 9.44 0.95 9.05
N GLU A 271 10.62 1.56 8.92
CA GLU A 271 11.91 0.86 9.13
C GLU A 271 11.97 0.21 10.51
N THR A 272 11.71 0.99 11.57
CA THR A 272 11.69 0.48 12.95
C THR A 272 10.66 -0.64 13.13
N PHE A 273 9.49 -0.50 12.50
CA PHE A 273 8.45 -1.53 12.57
C PHE A 273 8.87 -2.83 11.88
N LEU A 274 9.53 -2.75 10.72
CA LEU A 274 10.03 -3.93 10.01
C LEU A 274 11.16 -4.63 10.78
N ASP A 275 12.02 -3.87 11.46
CA ASP A 275 13.15 -4.43 12.22
C ASP A 275 12.74 -5.04 13.56
N THR A 276 11.69 -4.51 14.19
CA THR A 276 11.35 -4.84 15.58
C THR A 276 9.98 -5.47 15.75
N ASN A 277 9.17 -5.51 14.70
CA ASN A 277 7.73 -5.82 14.74
C ASN A 277 6.93 -4.91 15.70
N LYS A 278 7.48 -3.74 16.06
CA LYS A 278 6.86 -2.78 16.98
C LYS A 278 6.77 -1.40 16.36
N LEU A 279 5.59 -0.79 16.46
CA LEU A 279 5.32 0.56 15.97
C LEU A 279 4.71 1.38 17.09
N LYS A 280 5.42 2.43 17.50
CA LYS A 280 4.88 3.47 18.40
C LYS A 280 4.17 4.51 17.57
N VAL A 281 2.94 4.84 17.98
CA VAL A 281 2.10 5.81 17.29
C VAL A 281 1.55 6.82 18.29
N LYS A 282 1.86 8.09 18.06
CA LYS A 282 1.29 9.22 18.79
C LYS A 282 -0.06 9.63 18.20
N LEU A 283 -1.09 9.67 19.04
CA LEU A 283 -2.45 10.08 18.69
C LEU A 283 -2.62 11.59 18.87
N GLU A 284 -3.12 12.26 17.84
CA GLU A 284 -3.46 13.68 17.88
C GLU A 284 -4.97 13.91 18.06
N GLY A 285 -5.79 12.93 17.70
CA GLY A 285 -7.22 12.96 17.98
C GLY A 285 -7.93 11.67 17.61
N TRP A 286 -8.99 11.35 18.36
CA TRP A 286 -9.86 10.22 18.06
C TRP A 286 -11.28 10.52 18.54
N VAL A 287 -12.24 9.73 18.08
CA VAL A 287 -13.59 9.70 18.64
C VAL A 287 -13.80 8.36 19.30
N GLU A 288 -14.18 8.39 20.57
CA GLU A 288 -14.70 7.23 21.27
C GLU A 288 -16.18 7.09 20.95
N ARG A 289 -16.57 5.88 20.55
CA ARG A 289 -17.97 5.50 20.46
C ARG A 289 -18.26 4.64 21.67
N GLU A 290 -19.41 4.88 22.29
CA GLU A 290 -19.97 3.95 23.27
C GLU A 290 -20.21 2.59 22.59
N SER A 291 -19.81 1.53 23.29
CA SER A 291 -19.72 0.15 22.78
C SER A 291 -21.07 -0.38 22.28
#